data_AF-A0A0R2KHD4-F1
#
_entry.id   AF-A0A0R2KHD4-F1
#
_cell.length_a   1.000
_cell.length_b   1.000
_cell.length_c   1.000
_cell.angle_alpha   90.00
_cell.angle_beta   90.00
_cell.angle_gamma   90.00
#
_symmetry.space_group_name_H-M   'P 1'
#
loop_
_entity.id
_entity.type
_entity.pdbx_description
1 polymer ?
#
loop_
_entity_poly.entity_id
_entity_poly.type
_entity_poly.pdbx_seq_one_letter_code
_entity_poly.pdbx_strand_id
1 'polypeptide(L)'
;MNKKIRILNLLVKLTAIVLIIDGILILGGIYFSTLSWVVNMIIGLLCLGVGYYYYKKETLLIQLYSQQFTFHAPPKAQIVVEVVVIIMKFILALVCLNGILFRLFIEHMAVFG
;
A
#
# COMPACT_ATOMS: atom_id res chain seq x y z
N MET A 1 23.30 -8.14 -5.92
CA MET A 1 22.26 -7.68 -4.96
C MET A 1 21.78 -8.88 -4.14
N ASN A 2 21.80 -8.80 -2.81
CA ASN A 2 21.51 -9.92 -1.92
C ASN A 2 20.03 -10.39 -2.06
N LYS A 3 19.76 -11.70 -2.17
CA LYS A 3 18.40 -12.24 -2.45
C LYS A 3 17.34 -11.71 -1.47
N LYS A 4 17.72 -11.53 -0.20
CA LYS A 4 16.86 -11.00 0.87
C LYS A 4 16.38 -9.56 0.62
N ILE A 5 17.29 -8.70 0.14
CA ILE A 5 16.98 -7.29 -0.20
C ILE A 5 16.04 -7.23 -1.41
N ARG A 6 16.18 -8.18 -2.35
CA ARG A 6 15.30 -8.28 -3.52
C ARG A 6 13.86 -8.61 -3.13
N ILE A 7 13.67 -9.54 -2.20
CA ILE A 7 12.35 -9.94 -1.68
C ILE A 7 11.70 -8.76 -0.92
N LEU A 8 12.47 -8.07 -0.09
CA LEU A 8 11.96 -6.90 0.65
C LEU A 8 11.49 -5.78 -0.29
N ASN A 9 12.31 -5.48 -1.30
CA ASN A 9 11.95 -4.49 -2.33
C ASN A 9 10.68 -4.91 -3.08
N LEU A 10 10.53 -6.21 -3.40
CA LEU A 10 9.31 -6.72 -4.03
C LEU A 10 8.07 -6.50 -3.15
N LEU A 11 8.16 -6.81 -1.85
CA LEU A 11 7.05 -6.62 -0.89
C LEU A 11 6.63 -5.16 -0.75
N VAL A 12 7.60 -4.24 -0.68
CA VAL A 12 7.33 -2.79 -0.63
C VAL A 12 6.58 -2.34 -1.89
N LYS A 13 7.04 -2.78 -3.06
CA LYS A 13 6.38 -2.47 -4.33
C LYS A 13 4.95 -3.01 -4.38
N LEU A 14 4.75 -4.26 -3.97
CA LEU A 14 3.44 -4.88 -3.91
C LEU A 14 2.50 -4.11 -2.97
N THR A 15 2.96 -3.73 -1.78
CA THR A 15 2.17 -2.95 -0.83
C THR A 15 1.74 -1.60 -1.40
N ALA A 16 2.66 -0.89 -2.05
CA ALA A 16 2.35 0.37 -2.70
C ALA A 16 1.34 0.20 -3.84
N ILE A 17 1.49 -0.84 -4.67
CA ILE A 17 0.57 -1.16 -5.76
C ILE A 17 -0.83 -1.43 -5.21
N VAL A 18 -0.96 -2.23 -4.15
CA VAL A 18 -2.26 -2.53 -3.53
C VAL A 18 -2.93 -1.25 -3.04
N LEU A 19 -2.21 -0.38 -2.32
CA LEU A 19 -2.75 0.90 -1.84
C LEU A 19 -3.16 1.85 -2.99
N ILE A 20 -2.43 1.82 -4.10
CA ILE A 20 -2.79 2.61 -5.30
C ILE A 20 -4.06 2.06 -5.94
N ILE A 21 -4.19 0.73 -6.05
CA ILE A 21 -5.38 0.07 -6.56
C ILE A 21 -6.58 0.40 -5.67
N ASP A 22 -6.43 0.33 -4.35
CA ASP A 22 -7.48 0.73 -3.40
C ASP A 22 -7.94 2.17 -3.65
N GLY A 23 -6.99 3.10 -3.78
CA GLY A 23 -7.30 4.50 -4.08
C GLY A 23 -8.07 4.67 -5.40
N ILE A 24 -7.67 3.98 -6.46
CA ILE A 24 -8.36 4.00 -7.75
C ILE A 24 -9.76 3.41 -7.65
N LEU A 25 -9.93 2.29 -6.95
CA LEU A 25 -11.23 1.64 -6.79
C LEU A 25 -12.21 2.49 -5.98
N ILE A 26 -11.74 3.16 -4.92
CA ILE A 26 -12.56 4.09 -4.13
C ILE A 26 -12.99 5.29 -4.99
N LEU A 27 -12.07 5.85 -5.79
CA LEU A 27 -12.39 6.93 -6.72
C LEU A 27 -13.34 6.47 -7.84
N GLY A 28 -13.18 5.25 -8.35
CA GLY A 28 -14.10 4.65 -9.33
C GLY A 28 -15.50 4.43 -8.76
N GLY A 29 -15.61 4.05 -7.48
CA GLY A 29 -16.88 3.92 -6.76
C GLY A 29 -17.66 5.23 -6.62
N ILE A 30 -17.01 6.39 -6.72
CA ILE A 30 -17.70 7.70 -6.76
C ILE A 30 -18.62 7.79 -7.98
N TYR A 31 -18.26 7.16 -9.09
CA TYR A 31 -19.08 7.18 -10.29
C TYR A 31 -20.42 6.45 -10.10
N PHE A 32 -20.47 5.47 -9.19
CA PHE A 32 -21.64 4.63 -8.95
C PHE A 32 -22.48 5.05 -7.71
N SER A 33 -21.97 5.93 -6.84
CA SER A 33 -22.58 6.27 -5.55
C SER A 33 -22.77 7.78 -5.35
N THR A 34 -24.01 8.23 -5.20
CA THR A 34 -24.36 9.65 -4.97
C THR A 34 -24.21 10.10 -3.52
N LEU A 35 -24.25 9.19 -2.53
CA LEU A 35 -24.47 9.56 -1.13
C LEU A 35 -23.19 9.76 -0.28
N SER A 36 -21.98 9.58 -0.83
CA SER A 36 -20.73 9.75 -0.07
C SER A 36 -19.52 10.11 -0.94
N TRP A 37 -19.77 10.76 -2.09
CA TRP A 37 -18.73 11.03 -3.09
C TRP A 37 -17.54 11.82 -2.54
N VAL A 38 -17.77 12.83 -1.69
CA VAL A 38 -16.72 13.66 -1.08
C VAL A 38 -15.81 12.83 -0.18
N VAL A 39 -16.39 11.99 0.67
CA VAL A 39 -15.64 11.14 1.61
C VAL A 39 -14.80 10.12 0.83
N ASN A 40 -15.39 9.49 -0.19
CA ASN A 40 -14.66 8.59 -1.09
C ASN A 40 -13.53 9.33 -1.83
N MET A 41 -13.73 10.59 -2.23
CA MET A 41 -12.71 11.39 -2.92
C MET A 41 -11.50 11.65 -2.01
N ILE A 42 -11.76 12.06 -0.76
CA ILE A 42 -10.72 12.32 0.24
C ILE A 42 -9.96 11.03 0.58
N ILE A 43 -10.67 9.93 0.83
CA ILE A 43 -10.04 8.64 1.19
C ILE A 43 -9.25 8.08 0.01
N GLY A 44 -9.79 8.14 -1.21
CA GLY A 44 -9.11 7.67 -2.41
C GLY A 44 -7.80 8.43 -2.68
N LEU A 45 -7.82 9.75 -2.56
CA LEU A 45 -6.61 10.58 -2.67
C LEU A 45 -5.60 10.30 -1.56
N LEU A 46 -6.06 10.07 -0.33
CA LEU A 46 -5.19 9.66 0.79
C LEU A 46 -4.52 8.31 0.52
N CYS A 47 -5.26 7.31 0.03
CA CYS A 47 -4.69 6.00 -0.32
C CYS A 47 -3.61 6.12 -1.41
N LEU A 48 -3.85 6.91 -2.46
CA LEU A 48 -2.86 7.19 -3.50
C LEU A 48 -1.62 7.89 -2.94
N GLY A 49 -1.82 8.95 -2.14
CA GLY A 49 -0.74 9.73 -1.55
C GLY A 49 0.11 8.91 -0.58
N VAL A 50 -0.53 8.13 0.29
CA VAL A 50 0.14 7.25 1.26
C VAL A 50 0.87 6.11 0.55
N GLY A 51 0.26 5.49 -0.46
CA GLY A 51 0.89 4.46 -1.28
C GLY A 51 2.16 4.98 -1.98
N TYR A 52 2.08 6.17 -2.59
CA TYR A 52 3.22 6.81 -3.23
C TYR A 52 4.32 7.20 -2.22
N TYR A 53 3.93 7.78 -1.08
CA TYR A 53 4.86 8.16 -0.02
C TYR A 53 5.62 6.95 0.52
N TYR A 54 4.93 5.84 0.81
CA TYR A 54 5.58 4.61 1.27
C TYR A 54 6.51 4.03 0.21
N TYR A 55 6.09 3.97 -1.06
CA TYR A 55 6.95 3.53 -2.14
C TYR A 55 8.27 4.31 -2.18
N LYS A 56 8.17 5.65 -2.15
CA LYS A 56 9.34 6.53 -2.24
C LYS A 56 10.25 6.39 -1.02
N LYS A 57 9.68 6.40 0.19
CA LYS A 57 10.43 6.30 1.45
C LYS A 57 11.17 4.97 1.57
N GLU A 58 10.47 3.86 1.37
CA GLU A 58 11.01 2.51 1.54
C GLU A 58 12.05 2.17 0.44
N THR A 59 11.84 2.64 -0.79
CA THR A 59 12.86 2.51 -1.85
C THR A 59 14.15 3.24 -1.49
N LEU A 60 14.05 4.44 -0.91
CA LEU A 60 15.19 5.25 -0.48
C LEU A 60 15.92 4.59 0.69
N LEU A 61 15.19 4.04 1.66
CA LEU A 61 15.75 3.23 2.75
C LEU A 61 16.51 2.02 2.22
N ILE A 62 15.93 1.25 1.29
CA ILE A 62 16.60 0.09 0.69
C ILE A 62 17.88 0.50 -0.05
N GLN A 63 17.88 1.63 -0.76
CA GLN A 63 19.07 2.17 -1.42
C GLN A 63 20.14 2.57 -0.39
N LEU A 64 19.77 3.28 0.66
CA LEU A 64 20.67 3.66 1.75
C LEU A 64 21.27 2.42 2.44
N TYR A 65 20.47 1.41 2.73
CA TYR A 65 20.95 0.16 3.31
C TYR A 65 21.89 -0.59 2.36
N SER A 66 21.64 -0.55 1.05
CA SER A 66 22.53 -1.15 0.06
C SER A 66 23.89 -0.44 -0.05
N GLN A 67 23.91 0.88 0.22
CA GLN A 67 25.12 1.72 0.16
C GLN A 67 25.89 1.79 1.50
N GLN A 68 25.21 1.69 2.65
CA GLN A 68 25.81 1.72 3.99
C GLN A 68 26.49 0.41 4.40
N PHE A 69 26.42 -0.65 3.58
CA PHE A 69 27.18 -1.89 3.79
C PHE A 69 28.71 -1.66 3.87
N THR A 70 29.19 -0.47 3.53
CA THR A 70 30.61 -0.10 3.58
C THR A 70 31.04 0.63 4.86
N PHE A 71 30.14 1.15 5.70
CA PHE A 71 30.57 1.98 6.86
C PHE A 71 30.04 1.57 8.23
N HIS A 72 28.75 1.34 8.48
CA HIS A 72 28.25 0.80 9.77
C HIS A 72 26.96 0.00 9.49
N ALA A 73 27.00 -1.32 9.69
CA ALA A 73 25.80 -2.15 9.50
C ALA A 73 24.75 -1.79 10.56
N PRO A 74 23.49 -1.50 10.19
CA PRO A 74 22.42 -1.30 11.16
C PRO A 74 22.23 -2.56 12.01
N PRO A 75 21.85 -2.43 13.30
CA PRO A 75 21.64 -3.58 14.16
C PRO A 75 20.58 -4.50 13.55
N LYS A 76 20.85 -5.81 13.48
CA LYS A 76 19.97 -6.82 12.86
C LYS A 76 18.51 -6.73 13.35
N ALA A 77 18.32 -6.30 14.59
CA ALA A 77 17.00 -6.07 15.19
C ALA A 77 16.17 -5.00 14.45
N GLN A 78 16.79 -3.90 13.98
CA GLN A 78 16.09 -2.82 13.29
C GLN A 78 15.56 -3.24 11.93
N ILE A 79 16.35 -4.03 11.18
CA ILE A 79 15.93 -4.61 9.90
C ILE A 79 14.72 -5.53 10.10
N VAL A 80 14.75 -6.39 11.12
CA VAL A 80 13.64 -7.32 11.41
C VAL A 80 12.35 -6.56 11.74
N VAL A 81 12.45 -5.50 12.55
CA VAL A 81 11.30 -4.65 12.90
C VAL A 81 10.71 -3.98 11.65
N GLU A 82 11.54 -3.42 10.77
CA GLU A 82 11.08 -2.82 9.52
C GLU A 82 10.39 -3.84 8.61
N VAL A 83 10.93 -5.05 8.49
CA VAL A 83 10.29 -6.13 7.71
C VAL A 83 8.90 -6.46 8.27
N VAL A 84 8.79 -6.64 9.59
CA VAL A 84 7.51 -6.94 10.25
C VAL A 84 6.51 -5.82 10.02
N VAL A 85 6.94 -4.55 10.13
CA VAL A 85 6.08 -3.39 9.86
C VAL A 85 5.61 -3.37 8.40
N ILE A 86 6.48 -3.67 7.43
CA ILE A 86 6.10 -3.77 6.02
C ILE A 86 5.05 -4.87 5.81
N ILE A 87 5.23 -6.04 6.43
CA ILE A 87 4.27 -7.15 6.35
C ILE A 87 2.92 -6.75 6.95
N MET A 88 2.91 -6.10 8.12
CA MET A 88 1.67 -5.65 8.76
C MET A 88 0.93 -4.62 7.90
N LYS A 89 1.65 -3.67 7.28
CA LYS A 89 1.07 -2.73 6.32
C LYS A 89 0.49 -3.43 5.09
N PHE A 90 1.18 -4.45 4.58
CA PHE A 90 0.71 -5.23 3.44
C PHE A 90 -0.59 -5.97 3.74
N ILE A 91 -0.67 -6.63 4.90
CA ILE A 91 -1.88 -7.32 5.37
C ILE A 91 -3.03 -6.31 5.49
N LEU A 92 -2.78 -5.15 6.11
CA LEU A 92 -3.80 -4.11 6.26
C LEU A 92 -4.32 -3.61 4.90
N ALA A 93 -3.42 -3.38 3.94
CA ALA A 93 -3.80 -2.99 2.58
C ALA A 93 -4.69 -4.05 1.90
N LEU A 94 -4.36 -5.34 2.06
CA LEU A 94 -5.20 -6.43 1.54
C LEU A 94 -6.58 -6.49 2.19
N VAL A 95 -6.69 -6.20 3.51
CA VAL A 95 -7.99 -6.13 4.19
C VAL A 95 -8.82 -4.96 3.63
N CYS A 96 -8.20 -3.79 3.42
CA CYS A 96 -8.85 -2.65 2.79
C CYS A 96 -9.36 -2.98 1.38
N LEU A 97 -8.53 -3.60 0.54
CA LEU A 97 -8.91 -4.04 -0.81
C LEU A 97 -10.15 -4.94 -0.79
N ASN A 98 -10.16 -5.94 0.09
CA ASN A 98 -11.32 -6.84 0.24
C ASN A 98 -12.58 -6.08 0.66
N GLY A 99 -12.47 -5.14 1.61
CA GLY A 99 -13.60 -4.30 2.04
C GLY A 99 -14.16 -3.44 0.90
N ILE A 100 -13.29 -2.84 0.08
CA ILE A 100 -13.67 -2.01 -1.06
C ILE A 100 -14.36 -2.86 -2.14
N LEU A 101 -13.79 -4.03 -2.47
CA LEU A 101 -14.39 -4.95 -3.44
C LEU A 101 -15.76 -5.45 -3.00
N PHE A 102 -15.92 -5.81 -1.73
CA PHE A 102 -17.20 -6.23 -1.17
C PHE A 102 -18.25 -5.11 -1.25
N ARG A 103 -17.86 -3.87 -0.92
CA ARG A 103 -18.73 -2.70 -1.07
C ARG A 103 -19.14 -2.46 -2.52
N LEU A 104 -18.20 -2.47 -3.46
CA LEU A 104 -18.49 -2.28 -4.89
C LEU A 104 -19.41 -3.37 -5.41
N PHE A 105 -19.25 -4.62 -4.95
CA PHE A 105 -20.13 -5.73 -5.31
C PHE A 105 -21.57 -5.51 -4.80
N ILE A 106 -21.75 -5.06 -3.55
CA ILE A 106 -23.07 -4.74 -2.99
C ILE A 106 -23.71 -3.56 -3.74
N GLU A 107 -22.97 -2.48 -3.95
CA GLU A 107 -23.49 -1.30 -4.67
C GLU A 107 -23.88 -1.67 -6.11
N HIS A 108 -23.09 -2.51 -6.79
CA HIS A 108 -23.44 -3.01 -8.12
C HIS A 108 -24.72 -3.86 -8.13
N MET A 109 -24.85 -4.80 -7.19
CA MET A 109 -26.07 -5.61 -7.04
C MET A 109 -27.30 -4.75 -6.73
N ALA A 110 -27.13 -3.65 -5.98
CA ALA A 110 -28.23 -2.74 -5.65
C ALA A 110 -28.65 -1.82 -6.82
N VAL A 111 -27.75 -1.51 -7.76
CA VAL A 111 -28.03 -0.64 -8.91
C VAL A 111 -28.65 -1.41 -10.09
N PHE A 112 -28.27 -2.67 -10.29
CA PHE A 112 -28.70 -3.50 -11.43
C PHE A 112 -29.68 -4.63 -11.08
N GLY A 113 -29.96 -4.85 -9.79
CA GLY A 113 -30.91 -5.85 -9.28
C GLY A 113 -32.35 -5.36 -9.19
#